data_AF-F0IAC2-F1
#
_entry.id   AF-F0IAC2-F1
#
_cell.length_a   1.000
_cell.length_b   1.000
_cell.length_c   1.000
_cell.angle_alpha   90.00
_cell.angle_beta   90.00
_cell.angle_gamma   90.00
#
_symmetry.space_group_name_H-M   'P 1'
#
loop_
_entity.id
_entity.type
_entity.pdbx_description
1 polymer ?
#
loop_
_entity_poly.entity_id
_entity_poly.type
_entity_poly.pdbx_seq_one_letter_code
_entity_poly.pdbx_strand_id
1 'polypeptide(L)'
;MYPLYKFAKGETTMAQIKLTPEDLRTSAQRYTQGSENVTQVLNELTREQGIISDNWDGSAFDSFEAQFNELTPKIREFATLLQDINAQLVKVADIVEQTDQDIAAQIH
;
A
#
# COMPACT_ATOMS: atom_id res chain seq x y z
N MET A 1 37.13 -1.03 0.95
CA MET A 1 36.77 -2.46 0.87
C MET A 1 35.97 -2.77 2.12
N TYR A 2 34.65 -2.75 2.03
CA TYR A 2 33.76 -2.94 3.19
C TYR A 2 33.59 -4.44 3.47
N PRO A 3 33.63 -4.89 4.74
CA PRO A 3 33.59 -6.31 5.03
C PRO A 3 32.18 -6.87 4.82
N LEU A 4 32.17 -8.00 4.11
CA LEU A 4 31.03 -8.89 3.86
C LEU A 4 30.65 -9.61 5.15
N TYR A 5 29.49 -9.29 5.72
CA TYR A 5 28.90 -10.09 6.78
C TYR A 5 28.29 -11.36 6.18
N LYS A 6 28.93 -12.51 6.44
CA LYS A 6 28.35 -13.83 6.25
C LYS A 6 27.45 -14.14 7.45
N PHE A 7 26.14 -14.19 7.25
CA PHE A 7 25.19 -14.57 8.30
C PHE A 7 24.98 -16.08 8.32
N ALA A 8 25.10 -16.69 9.50
CA ALA A 8 24.85 -18.10 9.74
C ALA A 8 23.34 -18.38 9.78
N LYS A 9 22.94 -19.58 9.35
CA LYS A 9 21.56 -20.11 9.38
C LYS A 9 20.99 -19.98 10.80
N GLY A 10 20.02 -19.08 10.99
CA GLY A 10 19.19 -19.02 12.19
C GLY A 10 18.87 -17.63 12.73
N GLU A 11 19.52 -16.57 12.25
CA GLU A 11 19.23 -15.21 12.69
C GLU A 11 18.11 -14.60 11.84
N THR A 12 16.91 -14.48 12.41
CA THR A 12 15.96 -13.46 11.97
C THR A 12 16.67 -12.13 12.17
N THR A 13 17.30 -11.60 11.13
CA THR A 13 17.84 -10.24 11.14
C THR A 13 16.66 -9.34 11.49
N MET A 14 16.61 -8.88 12.75
CA MET A 14 15.73 -7.78 13.14
C MET A 14 16.05 -6.68 12.14
N ALA A 15 15.13 -6.46 11.19
CA ALA A 15 15.32 -5.45 10.17
C ALA A 15 15.62 -4.15 10.92
N GLN A 16 16.84 -3.64 10.78
CA GLN A 16 17.20 -2.39 11.43
C GLN A 16 16.45 -1.30 10.68
N ILE A 17 15.28 -0.92 11.21
CA ILE A 17 14.48 0.17 10.67
C ILE A 17 15.32 1.44 10.83
N LYS A 18 15.78 1.98 9.71
CA LYS A 18 16.56 3.24 9.67
C LYS A 18 15.67 4.49 9.72
N LEU A 19 14.35 4.29 9.66
CA LEU A 19 13.33 5.33 9.65
C LEU A 19 12.84 5.58 11.07
N THR A 20 12.53 6.82 11.41
CA THR A 20 11.88 7.17 12.67
C THR A 20 10.40 6.72 12.66
N PRO A 21 9.74 6.59 13.82
CA PRO A 21 8.29 6.39 13.87
C PRO A 21 7.51 7.41 13.03
N GLU A 22 7.94 8.67 13.02
CA GLU A 22 7.31 9.73 12.24
C GLU A 22 7.49 9.54 10.73
N ASP A 23 8.66 9.09 10.28
CA ASP A 23 8.89 8.75 8.87
C ASP A 23 8.00 7.60 8.40
N LEU A 24 7.77 6.60 9.28
CA LEU A 24 6.86 5.49 9.01
C LEU A 24 5.41 5.96 8.91
N ARG A 25 4.96 6.84 9.81
CA ARG A 25 3.61 7.43 9.77
C ARG A 25 3.41 8.31 8.53
N THR A 26 4.39 9.13 8.18
CA THR A 26 4.39 9.91 6.92
C THR A 26 4.29 8.99 5.71
N SER A 27 5.02 7.88 5.69
CA SER A 27 4.95 6.91 4.59
C SER A 27 3.58 6.22 4.55
N ALA A 28 3.02 5.84 5.70
CA ALA A 28 1.70 5.24 5.82
C ALA A 28 0.60 6.15 5.22
N GLN A 29 0.64 7.46 5.53
CA GLN A 29 -0.28 8.44 4.95
C GLN A 29 -0.20 8.49 3.42
N ARG A 30 1.01 8.38 2.83
CA ARG A 30 1.16 8.33 1.36
C ARG A 30 0.47 7.10 0.76
N TYR A 31 0.52 5.95 1.43
CA TYR A 31 -0.20 4.75 0.99
C TYR A 31 -1.72 4.94 1.06
N THR A 32 -2.23 5.58 2.11
CA THR A 32 -3.66 5.95 2.20
C THR A 32 -4.09 6.86 1.06
N GLN A 33 -3.33 7.93 0.78
CA GLN A 33 -3.61 8.83 -0.35
C GLN A 33 -3.57 8.08 -1.69
N GLY A 34 -2.61 7.16 -1.86
CA GLY A 34 -2.53 6.31 -3.04
C GLY A 34 -3.79 5.45 -3.23
N SER A 35 -4.29 4.83 -2.16
CA SER A 35 -5.54 4.04 -2.18
C SER A 35 -6.74 4.88 -2.60
N GLU A 36 -6.87 6.08 -2.05
CA GLU A 36 -7.96 7.01 -2.37
C GLU A 36 -7.92 7.43 -3.84
N ASN A 37 -6.73 7.80 -4.33
CA ASN A 37 -6.54 8.20 -5.73
C ASN A 37 -6.87 7.05 -6.70
N VAL A 38 -6.41 5.83 -6.41
CA VAL A 38 -6.72 4.64 -7.22
C VAL A 38 -8.22 4.40 -7.25
N THR A 39 -8.89 4.49 -6.10
CA THR A 39 -10.34 4.28 -5.99
C THR A 39 -11.10 5.36 -6.76
N GLN A 40 -10.67 6.61 -6.67
CA GLN A 40 -11.27 7.72 -7.41
C GLN A 40 -11.17 7.51 -8.91
N VAL A 41 -9.96 7.26 -9.44
CA VAL A 41 -9.74 7.02 -10.87
C VAL A 41 -10.56 5.82 -11.36
N LEU A 42 -10.63 4.74 -10.58
CA LEU A 42 -11.44 3.58 -10.94
C LEU A 42 -12.93 3.93 -11.05
N ASN A 43 -13.46 4.71 -10.11
CA ASN A 43 -14.86 5.13 -10.12
C ASN A 43 -15.17 6.07 -11.29
N GLU A 44 -14.27 7.01 -11.60
CA GLU A 44 -14.37 7.91 -12.75
C GLU A 44 -14.44 7.11 -14.06
N LEU A 45 -13.48 6.21 -14.28
CA LEU A 45 -13.44 5.39 -15.50
C LEU A 45 -14.62 4.41 -15.60
N THR A 46 -15.10 3.87 -14.48
CA THR A 46 -16.30 3.02 -14.46
C THR A 46 -17.54 3.80 -14.92
N ARG A 47 -17.67 5.07 -14.53
CA ARG A 47 -18.76 5.93 -14.98
C ARG A 47 -18.66 6.24 -16.47
N GLU A 48 -17.46 6.59 -16.95
CA GLU A 48 -17.23 6.86 -18.37
C GLU A 48 -17.51 5.63 -19.24
N GLN A 49 -17.15 4.43 -18.76
CA GLN A 49 -17.52 3.19 -19.44
C GLN A 49 -19.03 3.01 -19.57
N GLY A 50 -19.80 3.31 -18.51
CA GLY A 50 -21.26 3.28 -18.57
C GLY A 50 -21.83 4.24 -19.62
N ILE A 51 -21.29 5.47 -19.69
CA ILE A 51 -21.68 6.46 -20.70
C ILE A 51 -21.39 5.94 -22.11
N ILE A 52 -20.20 5.37 -22.34
CA ILE A 52 -19.84 4.84 -23.66
C ILE A 52 -20.76 3.68 -24.04
N SER A 53 -21.01 2.75 -23.11
CA SER A 53 -21.89 1.59 -23.33
C SER A 53 -23.32 2.02 -23.70
N ASP A 54 -23.88 3.01 -23.00
CA ASP A 54 -25.23 3.54 -23.26
C ASP A 54 -25.36 4.25 -24.62
N ASN A 55 -24.25 4.80 -25.16
CA ASN A 55 -24.25 5.60 -26.38
C ASN A 55 -23.69 4.85 -27.61
N TRP A 56 -23.30 3.59 -27.45
CA TRP A 56 -22.71 2.81 -28.52
C TRP A 56 -23.66 1.72 -29.02
N ASP A 57 -24.15 1.86 -30.25
CA ASP A 57 -24.94 0.83 -30.91
C ASP A 57 -24.02 -0.27 -31.51
N GLY A 58 -24.06 -1.46 -30.91
CA GLY A 58 -23.41 -2.68 -31.43
C GLY A 58 -22.20 -3.16 -30.63
N SER A 59 -21.68 -4.33 -31.00
CA SER A 59 -20.72 -5.10 -30.19
C SER A 59 -19.26 -4.64 -30.25
N ALA A 60 -18.98 -3.46 -30.81
CA ALA A 60 -17.60 -3.03 -31.06
C ALA A 60 -16.84 -2.70 -29.77
N PHE A 61 -17.57 -2.44 -28.67
CA PHE A 61 -17.00 -2.10 -27.37
C PHE A 61 -16.99 -3.26 -26.36
N ASP A 62 -17.72 -4.34 -26.63
CA ASP A 62 -17.91 -5.49 -25.71
C ASP A 62 -16.59 -6.09 -25.20
N SER A 63 -15.58 -6.19 -26.06
CA SER A 63 -14.29 -6.78 -25.69
C SER A 63 -13.49 -5.89 -24.73
N PHE A 64 -13.62 -4.57 -24.86
CA PHE A 64 -13.00 -3.62 -23.93
C PHE A 64 -13.77 -3.60 -22.61
N GLU A 65 -15.10 -3.62 -22.67
CA GLU A 65 -15.96 -3.68 -21.48
C GLU A 65 -15.67 -4.92 -20.63
N ALA A 66 -15.56 -6.09 -21.27
CA ALA A 66 -15.23 -7.34 -20.61
C ALA A 66 -13.86 -7.27 -19.91
N GLN A 67 -12.84 -6.75 -20.58
CA GLN A 67 -11.50 -6.59 -20.00
C GLN A 67 -11.50 -5.62 -18.81
N PHE A 68 -12.21 -4.49 -18.92
CA PHE A 68 -12.29 -3.53 -17.83
C PHE A 68 -13.02 -4.11 -16.60
N ASN A 69 -14.11 -4.84 -16.83
CA ASN A 69 -14.87 -5.51 -15.77
C ASN A 69 -14.03 -6.60 -15.10
N GLU A 70 -13.18 -7.32 -15.85
CA GLU A 70 -12.25 -8.31 -15.32
C GLU A 70 -11.14 -7.69 -14.46
N LEU A 71 -10.63 -6.52 -14.85
CA LEU A 71 -9.54 -5.84 -14.16
C LEU A 71 -10.02 -5.03 -12.94
N THR A 72 -11.26 -4.56 -12.95
CA THR A 72 -11.84 -3.73 -11.88
C THR A 72 -11.66 -4.35 -10.47
N PRO A 73 -11.98 -5.64 -10.24
CA PRO A 73 -11.74 -6.28 -8.93
C PRO A 73 -10.27 -6.24 -8.51
N LYS A 74 -9.32 -6.47 -9.43
CA LYS A 74 -7.88 -6.48 -9.14
C LYS A 74 -7.38 -5.08 -8.72
N ILE A 75 -7.94 -4.03 -9.33
CA ILE A 75 -7.62 -2.65 -8.97
C ILE A 75 -8.19 -2.32 -7.58
N ARG A 76 -9.39 -2.81 -7.25
CA ARG A 76 -9.96 -2.68 -5.90
C ARG A 76 -9.10 -3.40 -4.86
N GLU A 77 -8.69 -4.63 -5.14
CA GLU A 77 -7.76 -5.40 -4.30
C GLU A 77 -6.44 -4.65 -4.09
N PHE A 78 -5.90 -4.02 -5.15
CA PHE A 78 -4.71 -3.19 -5.05
C PHE A 78 -4.92 -1.99 -4.12
N ALA A 79 -6.04 -1.27 -4.23
CA ALA A 79 -6.36 -0.18 -3.30
C ALA A 79 -6.45 -0.67 -1.85
N THR A 80 -7.11 -1.81 -1.60
CA THR A 80 -7.15 -2.44 -0.27
C THR A 80 -5.75 -2.78 0.25
N LEU A 81 -4.88 -3.34 -0.59
CA LEU A 81 -3.50 -3.64 -0.21
C LEU A 81 -2.73 -2.38 0.23
N LEU A 82 -2.96 -1.23 -0.40
CA LEU A 82 -2.34 0.03 0.03
C LEU A 82 -2.81 0.44 1.43
N GLN A 83 -4.10 0.24 1.76
CA GLN A 83 -4.60 0.48 3.11
C GLN A 83 -4.01 -0.50 4.14
N ASP A 84 -3.85 -1.77 3.77
CA ASP A 84 -3.21 -2.77 4.63
C ASP A 84 -1.75 -2.42 4.92
N ILE A 85 -1.01 -1.91 3.93
CA ILE A 85 0.36 -1.41 4.11
C ILE A 85 0.38 -0.23 5.08
N ASN A 86 -0.55 0.72 4.95
CA ASN A 86 -0.69 1.82 5.91
C ASN A 86 -0.87 1.30 7.35
N ALA A 87 -1.81 0.37 7.56
CA ALA A 87 -2.07 -0.19 8.89
C ALA A 87 -0.83 -0.90 9.48
N GLN A 88 -0.08 -1.62 8.65
CA GLN A 88 1.15 -2.27 9.06
C GLN A 88 2.25 -1.25 9.42
N LEU A 89 2.43 -0.19 8.62
CA LEU A 89 3.44 0.84 8.89
C LEU A 89 3.15 1.62 10.16
N VAL A 90 1.88 1.96 10.42
CA VAL A 90 1.46 2.60 11.68
C VAL A 90 1.77 1.69 12.87
N LYS A 91 1.41 0.41 12.79
CA LYS A 91 1.71 -0.56 13.86
C LYS A 91 3.21 -0.69 14.13
N VAL A 92 4.04 -0.69 13.09
CA VAL A 92 5.50 -0.72 13.24
C VAL A 92 6.00 0.56 13.91
N ALA A 93 5.47 1.73 13.53
CA ALA A 93 5.81 3.01 14.16
C ALA A 93 5.52 3.00 15.66
N ASP A 94 4.35 2.49 16.06
CA ASP A 94 3.96 2.40 17.47
C ASP A 94 4.87 1.46 18.27
N ILE A 95 5.26 0.32 17.68
CA ILE A 95 6.19 -0.63 18.31
C ILE A 95 7.56 0.01 18.53
N VAL A 96 8.08 0.71 17.52
CA VAL A 96 9.39 1.37 17.62
C VAL A 96 9.35 2.48 18.68
N GLU A 97 8.33 3.33 18.66
CA GLU A 97 8.16 4.41 19.65
C GLU A 97 8.04 3.88 21.09
N GLN A 98 7.25 2.82 21.31
CA GLN A 98 7.13 2.21 22.63
C GLN A 98 8.47 1.62 23.09
N THR A 99 9.17 0.93 22.20
CA THR A 99 10.48 0.33 22.51
C THR A 99 11.49 1.41 22.92
N ASP A 100 11.53 2.53 22.21
CA ASP A 100 12.42 3.65 22.52
C ASP A 100 12.08 4.27 23.89
N GLN A 101 10.80 4.44 24.21
CA GLN A 101 10.35 4.94 25.52
C GLN A 101 10.73 4.00 26.67
N ASP A 102 10.54 2.69 26.48
CA ASP A 102 10.87 1.67 27.48
C ASP A 102 12.37 1.64 27.78
N ILE A 103 13.21 1.76 26.75
CA ILE A 103 14.68 1.84 26.90
C ILE A 103 15.05 3.13 27.65
N ALA A 104 14.47 4.28 27.29
CA ALA A 104 14.76 5.55 27.94
C ALA A 104 14.40 5.54 29.44
N ALA A 105 13.32 4.84 29.83
CA ALA A 105 12.91 4.69 31.22
C ALA A 105 13.83 3.79 32.06
N GLN A 106 14.57 2.86 31.42
CA GLN A 106 15.50 1.96 32.10
C GLN A 106 16.89 2.57 32.34
N ILE A 107 17.25 3.60 31.56
CA ILE A 107 18.53 4.30 31.70
C ILE A 107 18.31 5.51 32.63
N HIS A 108 18.41 5.28 33.94
CA HIS A 108 18.43 6.31 35.00
C HIS A 108 19.61 6.09 35.94
#